data_AF-A0A397HFE1-F1
#
_entry.id   AF-A0A397HFE1-F1
#
_cell.length_a   1.000
_cell.length_b   1.000
_cell.length_c   1.000
_cell.angle_alpha   90.00
_cell.angle_beta   90.00
_cell.angle_gamma   90.00
#
_symmetry.space_group_name_H-M   'P 1'
#
loop_
_entity.id
_entity.type
_entity.pdbx_description
1 polymer ?
#
loop_
_entity_poly.entity_id
_entity_poly.type
_entity_poly.pdbx_seq_one_letter_code
_entity_poly.pdbx_strand_id
1 'polypeptide(L)'
;MWEVITGETPFSNRKVISDADSILEIINGYRPKIYKYIPYEYATLMKQFWDANPDNRPDGYKIWNKMRSLIELLYNGKEESTIQFNSPKSNSLNFSQSSLTNNKSKVYTFSISAQPKNATEEEQLAYETKQFDLEIPEVFGQLSLNDNVDNLNNSQAD
;
A
#
# COMPACT_ATOMS: atom_id res chain seq x y z
N MET A 1 2.62 -4.57 -9.59
CA MET A 1 2.35 -6.01 -9.81
C MET A 1 1.04 -6.41 -9.15
N TRP A 2 0.89 -6.21 -7.83
CA TRP A 2 -0.35 -6.52 -7.10
C TRP A 2 -1.60 -5.92 -7.78
N GLU A 3 -1.64 -4.60 -7.97
CA GLU A 3 -2.76 -3.89 -8.63
C GLU A 3 -3.13 -4.46 -10.01
N VAL A 4 -2.15 -4.85 -10.83
CA VAL A 4 -2.39 -5.42 -12.16
C VAL A 4 -3.03 -6.80 -12.08
N ILE A 5 -2.65 -7.61 -11.08
CA ILE A 5 -3.15 -8.97 -10.90
C ILE A 5 -4.55 -8.94 -10.25
N THR A 6 -4.77 -8.04 -9.31
CA THR A 6 -6.03 -7.97 -8.55
C THR A 6 -7.07 -7.08 -9.22
N GLY A 7 -6.65 -6.10 -10.02
CA GLY A 7 -7.52 -5.03 -10.52
C GLY A 7 -7.99 -4.08 -9.42
N GLU A 8 -7.43 -4.17 -8.22
CA GLU A 8 -7.84 -3.40 -7.05
C GLU A 8 -6.87 -2.24 -6.80
N THR A 9 -7.40 -1.12 -6.32
CA THR A 9 -6.56 -0.03 -5.81
C THR A 9 -5.93 -0.46 -4.48
N PRO A 10 -4.58 -0.46 -4.37
CA PRO A 10 -3.91 -0.81 -3.13
C PRO A 10 -4.41 0.04 -1.96
N PHE A 11 -4.64 -0.59 -0.81
CA PHE A 11 -5.06 0.07 0.43
C PHE A 11 -6.44 0.76 0.40
N SER A 12 -7.25 0.53 -0.64
CA SER A 12 -8.58 1.16 -0.81
C SER A 12 -9.60 0.80 0.26
N ASN A 13 -9.48 -0.36 0.88
CA ASN A 13 -10.39 -0.85 1.94
C ASN A 13 -10.03 -0.30 3.32
N ARG A 14 -8.97 0.50 3.46
CA ARG A 14 -8.59 1.12 4.73
C ARG A 14 -9.30 2.45 4.88
N LYS A 15 -10.03 2.61 5.97
CA LYS A 15 -10.51 3.92 6.43
C LYS A 15 -9.30 4.71 6.91
N VAL A 16 -8.66 5.44 6.01
CA VAL A 16 -7.50 6.28 6.32
C VAL A 16 -7.96 7.40 7.24
N ILE A 17 -7.54 7.35 8.51
CA ILE A 17 -7.79 8.41 9.49
C ILE A 17 -6.90 9.62 9.16
N SER A 18 -5.66 9.36 8.71
CA SER A 18 -4.72 10.36 8.18
C SER A 18 -3.62 9.71 7.32
N ASP A 19 -2.95 10.50 6.47
CA ASP A 19 -1.77 10.06 5.71
C ASP A 19 -0.65 9.50 6.62
N ALA A 20 -0.52 10.03 7.86
CA ALA A 20 0.48 9.61 8.83
C ALA A 20 0.19 8.20 9.37
N ASP A 21 -1.08 7.86 9.63
CA ASP A 21 -1.47 6.54 10.12
C ASP A 21 -1.18 5.46 9.06
N SER A 22 -1.45 5.75 7.78
CA SER A 22 -1.11 4.85 6.67
C SER A 22 0.39 4.59 6.56
N ILE A 23 1.21 5.62 6.74
CA ILE A 23 2.67 5.46 6.72
C ILE A 23 3.12 4.58 7.89
N LEU A 24 2.56 4.79 9.09
CA LEU A 24 2.91 4.00 10.27
C LEU A 24 2.55 2.52 10.12
N GLU A 25 1.40 2.20 9.52
CA GLU A 25 1.03 0.81 9.22
C GLU A 25 2.02 0.14 8.25
N ILE A 26 2.43 0.84 7.20
CA ILE A 26 3.42 0.34 6.23
C ILE A 26 4.76 0.09 6.92
N ILE A 27 5.19 1.01 7.80
CA ILE A 27 6.42 0.86 8.61
C ILE A 27 6.31 -0.35 9.53
N ASN A 28 5.14 -0.56 10.15
CA ASN A 28 4.87 -1.72 10.99
C ASN A 28 4.71 -3.04 10.19
N GLY A 29 4.87 -3.00 8.88
CA GLY A 29 4.96 -4.18 8.03
C GLY A 29 3.67 -4.56 7.32
N TYR A 30 2.62 -3.74 7.40
CA TYR A 30 1.39 -4.00 6.65
C TYR A 30 1.64 -3.99 5.14
N ARG A 31 1.14 -5.02 4.45
CA ARG A 31 1.16 -5.14 2.99
C ARG A 31 -0.22 -5.49 2.43
N PRO A 32 -0.48 -5.23 1.14
CA PRO A 32 -1.69 -5.73 0.48
C PRO A 32 -1.83 -7.25 0.59
N LYS A 33 -3.08 -7.71 0.74
CA LYS A 33 -3.41 -9.12 0.86
C LYS A 33 -2.96 -9.92 -0.36
N ILE A 34 -2.26 -11.03 -0.15
CA ILE A 34 -1.93 -11.98 -1.22
C ILE A 34 -3.08 -12.99 -1.33
N TYR A 35 -3.88 -12.87 -2.38
CA TYR A 35 -5.00 -13.79 -2.61
C TYR A 35 -4.53 -15.18 -3.04
N LYS A 36 -5.29 -16.22 -2.66
CA LYS A 36 -4.98 -17.62 -2.97
C LYS A 36 -4.92 -17.93 -4.46
N TYR A 37 -5.59 -17.15 -5.31
CA TYR A 37 -5.55 -17.31 -6.76
C TYR A 37 -4.25 -16.77 -7.39
N ILE A 38 -3.48 -15.96 -6.66
CA ILE A 38 -2.21 -15.43 -7.16
C ILE A 38 -1.20 -16.59 -7.18
N PRO A 39 -0.56 -16.88 -8.34
CA PRO A 39 0.45 -17.93 -8.41
C PRO A 39 1.61 -17.69 -7.43
N TYR A 40 2.14 -18.78 -6.91
CA TYR A 40 3.15 -18.78 -5.85
C TYR A 40 4.40 -17.95 -6.22
N GLU A 41 4.80 -17.98 -7.47
CA GLU A 41 5.98 -17.29 -7.99
C GLU A 41 5.78 -15.76 -7.93
N TYR A 42 4.58 -15.29 -8.28
CA TYR A 42 4.23 -13.86 -8.17
C TYR A 42 4.07 -13.44 -6.72
N ALA A 43 3.43 -14.26 -5.88
CA ALA A 43 3.33 -13.99 -4.44
C ALA A 43 4.71 -13.82 -3.79
N THR A 44 5.65 -14.71 -4.13
CA THR A 44 7.04 -14.66 -3.65
C THR A 44 7.75 -13.38 -4.14
N LEU A 45 7.59 -13.02 -5.42
CA LEU A 45 8.14 -11.79 -5.98
C LEU A 45 7.59 -10.54 -5.29
N MET A 46 6.28 -10.46 -5.07
CA MET A 46 5.68 -9.33 -4.35
C MET A 46 6.26 -9.20 -2.94
N LYS A 47 6.38 -10.32 -2.20
CA LYS A 47 7.02 -10.37 -0.88
C LYS A 47 8.44 -9.78 -0.90
N GLN A 48 9.22 -10.11 -1.92
CA GLN A 48 10.58 -9.59 -2.08
C GLN A 48 10.64 -8.09 -2.43
N PHE A 49 9.68 -7.55 -3.20
CA PHE A 49 9.69 -6.14 -3.61
C PHE A 49 9.48 -5.16 -2.46
N TRP A 50 8.74 -5.58 -1.45
CA TRP A 50 8.37 -4.73 -0.32
C TRP A 50 8.97 -5.21 1.01
N ASP A 51 10.08 -5.96 0.95
CA ASP A 51 10.85 -6.35 2.12
C ASP A 51 11.37 -5.09 2.86
N ALA A 52 11.25 -5.10 4.18
CA ALA A 52 11.77 -4.04 5.03
C ALA A 52 13.28 -3.86 4.89
N ASN A 53 14.04 -4.94 4.69
CA ASN A 53 15.46 -4.88 4.37
C ASN A 53 15.66 -4.58 2.88
N PRO A 54 16.27 -3.43 2.50
CA PRO A 54 16.55 -3.10 1.11
C PRO A 54 17.42 -4.14 0.38
N ASP A 55 18.33 -4.81 1.08
CA ASP A 55 19.25 -5.79 0.48
C ASP A 55 18.54 -7.08 0.01
N ASN A 56 17.38 -7.37 0.58
CA ASN A 56 16.54 -8.50 0.17
C ASN A 56 15.74 -8.18 -1.10
N ARG A 57 15.67 -6.91 -1.50
CA ARG A 57 14.90 -6.50 -2.69
C ARG A 57 15.68 -6.86 -3.95
N PRO A 58 15.04 -7.50 -4.93
CA PRO A 58 15.69 -7.84 -6.18
C PRO A 58 15.95 -6.57 -7.00
N ASP A 59 17.13 -6.50 -7.59
CA ASP A 59 17.43 -5.50 -8.60
C ASP A 59 16.59 -5.70 -9.87
N GLY A 60 16.51 -4.66 -10.70
CA GLY A 60 15.72 -4.70 -11.93
C GLY A 60 16.09 -5.83 -12.89
N TYR A 61 17.37 -6.25 -12.92
CA TYR A 61 17.83 -7.34 -13.78
C TYR A 61 17.31 -8.70 -13.29
N LYS A 62 17.38 -8.97 -11.98
CA LYS A 62 16.78 -10.17 -11.36
C LYS A 62 15.28 -10.21 -11.59
N ILE A 63 14.58 -9.06 -11.52
CA ILE A 63 13.16 -8.97 -11.82
C ILE A 63 12.87 -9.35 -13.26
N TRP A 64 13.59 -8.75 -14.20
CA TRP A 64 13.41 -9.01 -15.63
C TRP A 64 13.63 -10.49 -15.97
N ASN A 65 14.72 -11.09 -15.47
CA ASN A 65 14.99 -12.52 -15.66
C ASN A 65 13.86 -13.40 -15.10
N LYS A 66 13.42 -13.16 -13.86
CA LYS A 66 12.32 -13.94 -13.26
C LYS A 66 11.04 -13.82 -14.07
N MET A 67 10.66 -12.62 -14.47
CA MET A 67 9.45 -12.39 -15.28
C MET A 67 9.54 -13.08 -16.64
N ARG A 68 10.70 -13.00 -17.29
CA ARG A 68 10.96 -13.70 -18.55
C ARG A 68 10.80 -15.22 -18.41
N SER A 69 11.39 -15.81 -17.38
CA SER A 69 11.27 -17.26 -17.14
C SER A 69 9.83 -17.69 -16.86
N LEU A 70 9.06 -16.90 -16.11
CA LEU A 70 7.63 -17.18 -15.88
C LEU A 70 6.82 -17.13 -17.17
N ILE A 71 7.09 -16.14 -18.03
CA ILE A 71 6.48 -16.03 -19.36
C ILE A 71 6.83 -17.26 -20.19
N GLU A 72 8.10 -17.62 -20.30
CA GLU A 72 8.57 -18.78 -21.07
C GLU A 72 7.89 -20.08 -20.59
N LEU A 73 7.73 -20.29 -19.28
CA LEU A 73 7.04 -21.47 -18.74
C LEU A 73 5.56 -21.54 -19.20
N LEU A 74 4.86 -20.40 -19.23
CA LEU A 74 3.46 -20.33 -19.65
C LEU A 74 3.27 -20.67 -21.14
N TYR A 75 4.26 -20.35 -21.97
CA TYR A 75 4.21 -20.59 -23.41
C TYR A 75 4.75 -21.96 -23.81
N ASN A 76 5.73 -22.49 -23.07
CA ASN A 76 6.32 -23.81 -23.36
C ASN A 76 5.46 -24.98 -22.84
N GLY A 77 4.57 -24.73 -21.87
CA GLY A 77 3.64 -25.73 -21.33
C GLY A 77 2.32 -25.87 -22.11
N LYS A 78 2.10 -25.06 -23.15
CA LYS A 78 0.99 -25.20 -24.09
C LYS A 78 1.56 -25.68 -25.41
N GLU A 79 1.13 -26.86 -25.89
CA GLU A 79 1.33 -27.21 -27.30
C GLU A 79 0.87 -26.04 -28.18
N GLU A 80 1.66 -25.77 -29.22
CA GLU A 80 1.70 -24.55 -30.00
C GLU A 80 0.30 -23.94 -30.28
N SER A 81 -0.01 -22.86 -29.56
CA SER A 81 -0.74 -21.75 -30.18
C SER A 81 0.28 -20.66 -30.37
N THR A 82 0.71 -20.51 -31.62
CA THR A 82 1.60 -19.44 -32.07
C THR A 82 0.93 -18.09 -31.78
N ILE A 83 1.18 -17.53 -30.60
CA ILE A 83 0.95 -16.10 -30.40
C ILE A 83 2.05 -15.42 -31.20
N GLN A 84 1.72 -15.05 -32.44
CA GLN A 84 2.49 -14.06 -33.16
C GLN A 84 2.42 -12.77 -32.35
N PHE A 85 3.42 -12.57 -31.49
CA PHE A 85 3.83 -11.24 -31.13
C PHE A 85 4.33 -10.62 -32.43
N ASN A 86 3.41 -9.96 -33.14
CA ASN A 86 3.80 -8.90 -34.05
C ASN A 86 4.54 -7.89 -33.17
N SER A 87 5.86 -8.05 -33.08
CA SER A 87 6.74 -6.99 -32.66
C SER A 87 6.29 -5.79 -33.48
N PRO A 88 5.78 -4.70 -32.89
CA PRO A 88 5.90 -3.45 -33.60
C PRO A 88 7.38 -3.36 -33.95
N LYS A 89 7.68 -3.15 -35.24
CA LYS A 89 9.04 -2.95 -35.73
C LYS A 89 9.77 -2.13 -34.67
N SER A 90 10.99 -2.54 -34.33
CA SER A 90 11.88 -1.72 -33.53
C SER A 90 12.10 -0.41 -34.26
N ASN A 91 11.18 0.53 -34.08
CA ASN A 91 11.54 1.92 -34.10
C ASN A 91 12.56 1.98 -32.98
N SER A 92 13.83 2.12 -33.35
CA SER A 92 14.86 2.64 -32.47
C SER A 92 14.14 3.63 -31.56
N LEU A 93 13.94 3.25 -30.29
CA LEU A 93 13.53 4.20 -29.28
C LEU A 93 14.76 5.07 -29.18
N ASN A 94 14.81 6.08 -30.04
CA ASN A 94 15.63 7.23 -29.85
C ASN A 94 15.18 7.70 -28.48
N PHE A 95 15.98 7.39 -27.46
CA PHE A 95 15.87 7.95 -26.15
C PHE A 95 16.22 9.41 -26.35
N SER A 96 15.29 10.16 -26.95
CA SER A 96 15.30 11.60 -26.95
C SER A 96 15.36 11.91 -25.49
N GLN A 97 16.52 12.42 -25.07
CA GLN A 97 16.74 12.90 -23.74
C GLN A 97 15.83 14.11 -23.59
N SER A 98 14.54 13.84 -23.36
CA SER A 98 13.57 14.82 -22.91
C SER A 98 14.16 15.27 -21.60
N SER A 99 14.66 16.50 -21.58
CA SER A 99 14.98 17.21 -20.36
C SER A 99 13.92 16.87 -19.33
N LEU A 100 14.31 16.09 -18.31
CA LEU A 100 13.48 15.72 -17.17
C LEU A 100 13.22 16.99 -16.37
N THR A 101 12.33 17.84 -16.87
CA THR A 101 11.96 19.07 -16.20
C THR A 101 10.46 19.05 -15.97
N ASN A 102 10.12 19.00 -14.67
CA ASN A 102 8.82 19.18 -14.05
C ASN A 102 7.96 17.93 -13.80
N ASN A 103 8.53 16.94 -13.13
CA ASN A 103 7.73 16.13 -12.22
C ASN A 103 7.48 16.98 -10.95
N LYS A 104 6.25 17.45 -10.72
CA LYS A 104 5.85 18.11 -9.45
C LYS A 104 5.74 17.10 -8.30
N SER A 105 6.74 16.23 -8.14
CA SER A 105 6.78 15.25 -7.07
C SER A 105 6.88 16.01 -5.75
N LYS A 106 5.80 16.04 -4.97
CA LYS A 106 5.87 16.54 -3.60
C LYS A 106 6.68 15.52 -2.80
N VAL A 107 7.82 15.96 -2.28
CA VAL A 107 8.60 15.18 -1.31
C VAL A 107 7.92 15.37 0.03
N TYR A 108 7.35 14.29 0.57
CA TYR A 108 6.79 14.28 1.92
C TYR A 108 7.87 13.82 2.88
N THR A 109 8.21 14.69 3.84
CA THR A 109 9.10 14.35 4.94
C THR A 109 8.28 14.13 6.19
N PHE A 110 8.35 12.93 6.74
CA PHE A 110 7.76 12.60 8.02
C PHE A 110 8.89 12.36 9.03
N SER A 111 8.74 12.90 10.23
CA SER A 111 9.60 12.59 11.36
C SER A 111 9.05 11.37 12.09
N ILE A 112 9.28 10.18 11.52
CA ILE A 112 8.90 8.90 12.14
C ILE A 112 10.16 8.25 12.72
N SER A 113 10.10 7.89 14.00
CA SER A 113 11.20 7.22 14.73
C SER A 113 11.20 5.70 14.57
N ALA A 114 10.09 5.12 14.13
CA ALA A 114 9.94 3.68 13.96
C ALA A 114 10.74 3.15 12.76
N GLN A 115 11.38 2.00 12.94
CA GLN A 115 12.10 1.30 11.89
C GLN A 115 11.16 0.38 11.11
N PRO A 116 11.29 0.30 9.77
CA PRO A 116 10.47 -0.59 8.98
C PRO A 116 10.74 -2.05 9.35
N LYS A 117 9.67 -2.85 9.48
CA LYS A 117 9.76 -4.29 9.70
C LYS A 117 8.86 -5.06 8.74
N ASN A 118 9.12 -6.36 8.59
CA ASN A 118 8.20 -7.28 7.93
C ASN A 118 7.17 -7.77 8.96
N ALA A 119 5.89 -7.81 8.60
CA ALA A 119 4.85 -8.38 9.44
C ALA A 119 4.92 -9.91 9.44
N THR A 120 4.57 -10.56 10.56
CA THR A 120 4.29 -12.00 10.58
C THR A 120 2.98 -12.31 9.84
N GLU A 121 2.75 -13.57 9.49
CA GLU A 121 1.47 -13.98 8.88
C GLU A 121 0.28 -13.68 9.83
N GLU A 122 0.48 -13.84 11.15
CA GLU A 122 -0.53 -13.50 12.17
C GLU A 122 -0.82 -11.99 12.22
N GLU A 123 0.23 -11.15 12.21
CA GLU A 123 0.08 -9.69 12.16
C GLU A 123 -0.64 -9.26 10.87
N GLN A 124 -0.29 -9.88 9.74
CA GLN A 124 -0.92 -9.62 8.45
C GLN A 124 -2.41 -10.01 8.45
N LEU A 125 -2.77 -11.15 9.05
CA LEU A 125 -4.16 -11.57 9.25
C LEU A 125 -4.91 -10.60 10.17
N ALA A 126 -4.28 -10.14 11.25
CA ALA A 126 -4.89 -9.16 12.16
C ALA A 126 -5.22 -7.83 11.45
N TYR A 127 -4.41 -7.43 10.46
CA TYR A 127 -4.75 -6.27 9.62
C TYR A 127 -5.97 -6.50 8.73
N GLU A 128 -6.27 -7.74 8.35
CA GLU A 128 -7.46 -8.06 7.55
C GLU A 128 -8.73 -8.11 8.41
N THR A 129 -8.62 -8.49 9.68
CA THR A 129 -9.78 -8.65 10.58
C THR A 129 -10.15 -7.38 11.34
N LYS A 130 -9.22 -6.43 11.52
CA LYS A 130 -9.41 -5.15 12.25
C LYS A 130 -10.51 -4.23 11.71
N GLN A 131 -11.20 -4.56 10.62
CA GLN A 131 -12.28 -3.75 10.06
C GLN A 131 -13.57 -3.76 10.92
N PHE A 132 -13.66 -4.54 12.00
CA PHE A 132 -14.90 -4.71 12.79
C PHE A 132 -14.82 -4.35 14.28
N ASP A 133 -13.66 -4.02 14.85
CA ASP A 133 -13.50 -3.79 16.30
C ASP A 133 -13.44 -2.30 16.67
N LEU A 134 -14.38 -1.49 16.18
CA LEU A 134 -14.72 -0.24 16.87
C LEU A 134 -15.98 -0.49 17.70
N GLU A 135 -15.85 -1.28 18.76
CA GLU A 135 -16.78 -1.16 19.88
C GLU A 135 -16.62 0.26 20.43
N ILE A 136 -17.64 1.10 20.22
CA ILE A 136 -17.76 2.37 20.92
C ILE A 136 -17.88 2.01 22.41
N PRO A 137 -16.93 2.39 23.28
CA PRO A 137 -17.14 2.21 24.70
C PRO A 137 -18.37 3.02 25.09
N GLU A 138 -19.37 2.35 25.65
CA GLU A 138 -20.65 2.91 26.08
C GLU A 138 -20.49 3.79 27.34
N VAL A 139 -19.46 4.64 27.36
CA VAL A 139 -19.07 5.49 28.49
C VAL A 139 -18.81 6.92 28.02
N PHE A 140 -19.77 7.51 27.30
CA PHE A 140 -19.91 8.97 27.21
C PHE A 140 -21.32 9.46 27.57
N GLY A 141 -22.14 8.61 28.20
CA GLY A 141 -23.49 8.93 28.65
C GLY A 141 -23.60 9.85 29.88
N GLN A 142 -22.57 10.60 30.28
CA GLN A 142 -22.64 11.41 31.52
C GLN A 142 -21.94 12.79 31.50
N LEU A 143 -21.63 13.38 30.33
CA LEU A 143 -21.09 14.75 30.27
C LEU A 143 -21.94 15.66 29.38
N SER A 144 -23.21 15.83 29.74
CA SER A 144 -24.02 16.98 29.33
C SER A 144 -25.26 17.04 30.21
N LEU A 145 -25.11 17.63 31.40
CA LEU A 145 -26.15 18.31 32.19
C LEU A 145 -25.48 18.68 33.51
N ASN A 146 -24.75 19.79 33.52
CA ASN A 146 -24.39 20.53 34.74
C ASN A 146 -23.84 21.91 34.34
N ASP A 147 -24.66 22.70 33.66
CA ASP A 147 -24.56 24.15 33.81
C ASP A 147 -25.54 24.54 34.91
N ASN A 148 -25.03 24.52 36.13
CA ASN A 148 -25.70 25.13 37.27
C ASN A 148 -25.78 26.64 37.04
N VAL A 149 -27.02 27.11 37.07
CA VAL A 149 -27.40 28.49 37.37
C VAL A 149 -26.74 28.91 38.68
N ASP A 150 -26.09 30.09 38.70
CA ASP A 150 -26.30 31.12 39.73
C ASP A 150 -25.56 32.44 39.41
N ASN A 151 -26.34 33.37 38.88
CA ASN A 151 -26.58 34.73 39.41
C ASN A 151 -25.46 35.46 40.18
N LEU A 152 -25.07 36.68 39.71
CA LEU A 152 -25.07 37.87 40.57
C LEU A 152 -25.05 39.19 39.77
N ASN A 153 -25.89 40.10 40.26
CA ASN A 153 -26.37 41.35 39.67
C ASN A 153 -25.38 42.54 39.69
N ASN A 154 -25.72 43.51 38.83
CA ASN A 154 -25.65 44.97 38.97
C ASN A 154 -24.30 45.72 38.91
N SER A 155 -24.20 46.66 37.96
CA SER A 155 -24.22 48.10 38.28
C SER A 155 -24.60 48.96 37.07
N GLN A 156 -25.07 50.16 37.38
CA GLN A 156 -25.89 51.14 36.68
C GLN A 156 -25.06 52.20 35.90
N ALA A 157 -25.79 53.06 35.17
CA ALA A 157 -25.43 54.41 34.65
C ALA A 157 -24.62 54.44 33.32
N ASP A 158 -24.95 55.21 32.28
CA ASP A 158 -25.79 56.41 32.11
C ASP A 158 -26.68 56.34 30.86
#